data_AF-A0A1L3ZY41-F1
#
_entry.id   AF-A0A1L3ZY41-F1
#
_cell.length_a   1.000
_cell.length_b   1.000
_cell.length_c   1.000
_cell.angle_alpha   90.00
_cell.angle_beta   90.00
_cell.angle_gamma   90.00
#
_symmetry.space_group_name_H-M   'P 1'
#
loop_
_entity.id
_entity.type
_entity.pdbx_description
1 polymer ?
#
loop_
_entity_poly.entity_id
_entity_poly.type
_entity_poly.pdbx_seq_one_letter_code
_entity_poly.pdbx_strand_id
1 'polypeptide(L)'
;MCFGGGGSKAANRIAKEQRADEVARQARIKDGMAKINAIFDGSSRGINPVTEYDPSKTFYNEDGTPFEPGAANGGNFISLPFGGGFYLGGIPQIAAKTGKLFSGVERTGGFDDAFYDKRRQAYEDYALPQLDQSYDRSKDELIYALDRSGILQSGAAQKKNAELSDEFDKHRLDIANKGLEVANDTRANVENVRSNLVTQLQATGDDQAAAQAAVRQAQNLNQPAGFSPLGQLFAGFADSVSRIGSNARNDYSGFIGGGRSLFSNGGGSARVVG
;
A
#
# COMPACT_ATOMS: atom_id res chain seq x y z
N MET A 1 23.53 -68.11 -27.81
CA MET A 1 24.24 -66.93 -27.27
C MET A 1 23.20 -65.98 -26.71
N CYS A 2 23.15 -65.81 -25.39
CA CYS A 2 22.19 -64.95 -24.69
C CYS A 2 22.95 -63.71 -24.20
N PHE A 3 22.65 -62.53 -24.76
CA PHE A 3 23.25 -61.27 -24.32
C PHE A 3 22.37 -60.65 -23.22
N GLY A 4 22.98 -60.43 -22.06
CA GLY A 4 22.32 -60.13 -20.79
C GLY A 4 21.70 -58.74 -20.68
N GLY A 5 20.48 -58.71 -20.13
CA GLY A 5 19.73 -57.51 -19.76
C GLY A 5 20.23 -56.88 -18.44
N GLY A 6 21.31 -56.09 -18.53
CA GLY A 6 21.86 -55.31 -17.40
C GLY A 6 21.48 -53.82 -17.38
N GLY A 7 20.98 -53.26 -18.48
CA GLY A 7 20.79 -51.80 -18.65
C GLY A 7 19.61 -51.18 -17.87
N SER A 8 18.55 -51.96 -17.59
CA SER A 8 17.30 -51.43 -17.01
C SER A 8 17.36 -51.11 -15.52
N LYS A 9 18.20 -51.81 -14.74
CA LYS A 9 18.37 -51.57 -13.29
C LYS A 9 19.24 -50.35 -12.99
N ALA A 10 20.28 -50.11 -13.80
CA ALA A 10 21.13 -48.93 -13.68
C ALA A 10 20.38 -47.65 -14.10
N ALA A 11 19.62 -47.70 -15.20
CA ALA A 11 18.77 -46.61 -15.65
C ALA A 11 17.70 -46.23 -14.60
N ASN A 12 17.09 -47.21 -13.94
CA ASN A 12 16.11 -46.95 -12.87
C ASN A 12 16.74 -46.33 -11.61
N ARG A 13 18.00 -46.66 -11.28
CA ARG A 13 18.70 -46.06 -10.14
C ARG A 13 19.07 -44.61 -10.40
N ILE A 14 19.62 -44.32 -11.58
CA ILE A 14 19.96 -42.96 -12.03
C ILE A 14 18.69 -42.10 -12.08
N ALA A 15 17.59 -42.62 -12.63
CA ALA A 15 16.30 -41.92 -12.65
C ALA A 15 15.70 -41.71 -11.26
N LYS A 16 16.04 -42.52 -10.26
CA LYS A 16 15.59 -42.33 -8.87
C LYS A 16 16.44 -41.27 -8.15
N GLU A 17 17.74 -41.28 -8.36
CA GLU A 17 18.67 -40.27 -7.84
C GLU A 17 18.35 -38.89 -8.42
N GLN A 18 18.15 -38.77 -9.74
CA GLN A 18 17.74 -37.50 -10.38
C GLN A 18 16.42 -36.94 -9.83
N ARG A 19 15.45 -37.80 -9.50
CA ARG A 19 14.19 -37.35 -8.87
C ARG A 19 14.41 -36.89 -7.43
N ALA A 20 15.28 -37.56 -6.67
CA ALA A 20 15.60 -37.16 -5.30
C ALA A 20 16.31 -35.81 -5.26
N ASP A 21 17.26 -35.59 -6.18
CA ASP A 21 17.99 -34.33 -6.32
C ASP A 21 17.06 -33.17 -6.73
N GLU A 22 16.11 -33.43 -7.63
CA GLU A 22 15.11 -32.44 -8.03
C GLU A 22 14.14 -32.10 -6.88
N VAL A 23 13.69 -33.09 -6.11
CA VAL A 23 12.85 -32.86 -4.91
C VAL A 23 13.62 -32.02 -3.89
N ALA A 24 14.90 -32.30 -3.66
CA ALA A 24 15.74 -31.52 -2.75
C ALA A 24 15.91 -30.07 -3.24
N ARG A 25 16.07 -29.85 -4.55
CA ARG A 25 16.10 -28.51 -5.15
C ARG A 25 14.78 -27.77 -4.93
N GLN A 26 13.65 -28.42 -5.17
CA GLN A 26 12.33 -27.82 -4.96
C GLN A 26 12.10 -27.45 -3.49
N ALA A 27 12.55 -28.30 -2.56
CA ALA A 27 12.48 -27.99 -1.13
C ALA A 27 13.29 -26.74 -0.77
N ARG A 28 14.50 -26.57 -1.31
CA ARG A 28 15.32 -25.36 -1.10
C ARG A 28 14.66 -24.12 -1.69
N ILE A 29 14.10 -24.20 -2.89
CA ILE A 29 13.38 -23.08 -3.50
C ILE A 29 12.18 -22.69 -2.62
N LYS A 30 11.39 -23.66 -2.13
CA LYS A 30 10.26 -23.38 -1.25
C LYS A 30 10.70 -22.73 0.06
N ASP A 31 11.76 -23.23 0.69
CA ASP A 31 12.32 -22.68 1.92
C ASP A 31 12.86 -21.25 1.71
N GLY A 32 13.61 -21.02 0.62
CA GLY A 32 14.09 -19.70 0.25
C GLY A 32 12.96 -18.71 -0.02
N MET A 33 11.88 -19.14 -0.70
CA MET A 33 10.69 -18.31 -0.91
C MET A 33 10.01 -17.93 0.41
N ALA A 34 9.90 -18.89 1.34
CA ALA A 34 9.34 -18.63 2.66
C ALA A 34 10.17 -17.60 3.44
N LYS A 35 11.50 -17.70 3.38
CA LYS A 35 12.42 -16.72 4.00
C LYS A 35 12.30 -15.32 3.39
N ILE A 36 12.27 -15.22 2.06
CA ILE A 36 12.05 -13.95 1.37
C ILE A 36 10.73 -13.36 1.84
N ASN A 37 9.63 -14.10 1.77
CA ASN A 37 8.32 -13.61 2.18
C ASN A 37 8.31 -13.17 3.66
N ALA A 38 8.90 -13.95 4.56
CA ALA A 38 9.00 -13.57 5.98
C ALA A 38 9.75 -12.24 6.20
N ILE A 39 10.77 -11.94 5.41
CA ILE A 39 11.52 -10.67 5.49
C ILE A 39 10.65 -9.49 5.03
N PHE A 40 9.87 -9.67 3.97
CA PHE A 40 9.09 -8.58 3.37
C PHE A 40 7.72 -8.38 4.03
N ASP A 41 7.07 -9.45 4.48
CA ASP A 41 5.72 -9.43 5.07
C ASP A 41 5.74 -9.12 6.58
N GLY A 42 6.90 -9.22 7.21
CA GLY A 42 7.06 -9.07 8.65
C GLY A 42 6.47 -10.22 9.46
N SER A 43 6.43 -10.04 10.78
CA SER A 43 5.84 -11.01 11.71
C SER A 43 4.48 -10.56 12.19
N SER A 44 3.48 -11.43 12.08
CA SER A 44 2.19 -11.25 12.74
C SER A 44 2.30 -11.64 14.22
N ARG A 45 1.57 -10.92 15.08
CA ARG A 45 1.42 -11.26 16.49
C ARG A 45 -0.03 -11.07 16.90
N GLY A 46 -0.56 -12.02 17.66
CA GLY A 46 -1.86 -11.87 18.32
C GLY A 46 -1.82 -10.69 19.30
N ILE A 47 -2.80 -9.79 19.19
CA ILE A 47 -3.01 -8.67 20.12
C ILE A 47 -4.37 -8.78 20.80
N ASN A 48 -4.50 -8.17 21.96
CA ASN A 48 -5.70 -8.24 22.81
C ASN A 48 -6.00 -9.68 23.26
N PRO A 49 -5.27 -10.20 24.27
CA PRO A 49 -5.52 -11.53 24.79
C PRO A 49 -6.96 -11.63 25.31
N VAL A 50 -7.63 -12.71 24.95
CA VAL A 50 -9.05 -12.94 25.21
C VAL A 50 -9.19 -13.98 26.30
N THR A 51 -9.97 -13.68 27.33
CA THR A 51 -10.22 -14.59 28.47
C THR A 51 -11.41 -15.51 28.26
N GLU A 52 -12.27 -15.23 27.27
CA GLU A 52 -13.49 -15.98 26.95
C GLU A 52 -13.63 -16.22 25.44
N TYR A 53 -13.92 -17.47 25.06
CA TYR A 53 -14.09 -17.83 23.65
C TYR A 53 -15.55 -17.66 23.21
N ASP A 54 -15.76 -16.85 22.17
CA ASP A 54 -17.05 -16.65 21.51
C ASP A 54 -17.01 -17.25 20.08
N PRO A 55 -17.70 -18.37 19.82
CA PRO A 55 -17.64 -19.05 18.52
C PRO A 55 -18.13 -18.21 17.34
N SER A 56 -18.81 -17.08 17.57
CA SER A 56 -19.23 -16.16 16.51
C SER A 56 -18.13 -15.19 16.07
N LYS A 57 -16.98 -15.16 16.74
CA LYS A 57 -15.88 -14.24 16.49
C LYS A 57 -14.64 -14.95 15.98
N THR A 58 -13.88 -14.26 15.14
CA THR A 58 -12.55 -14.71 14.71
C THR A 58 -11.54 -14.42 15.80
N PHE A 59 -10.69 -15.40 16.09
CA PHE A 59 -9.58 -15.26 17.02
C PHE A 59 -8.27 -15.66 16.35
N TYR A 60 -7.17 -15.32 17.01
CA TYR A 60 -5.81 -15.55 16.54
C TYR A 60 -4.96 -16.20 17.63
N ASN A 61 -3.97 -16.96 17.21
CA ASN A 61 -2.91 -17.47 18.09
C ASN A 61 -1.88 -16.36 18.40
N GLU A 62 -0.91 -16.66 19.27
CA GLU A 62 0.15 -15.72 19.63
C GLU A 62 1.00 -15.26 18.44
N ASP A 63 1.19 -16.13 17.45
CA ASP A 63 1.88 -15.85 16.18
C ASP A 63 1.00 -15.11 15.15
N GLY A 64 -0.22 -14.72 15.54
CA GLY A 64 -1.17 -14.03 14.68
C GLY A 64 -1.81 -14.90 13.59
N THR A 65 -1.61 -16.22 13.59
CA THR A 65 -2.36 -17.12 12.70
C THR A 65 -3.82 -17.21 13.16
N PRO A 66 -4.80 -17.36 12.23
CA PRO A 66 -6.19 -17.59 12.61
C PRO A 66 -6.30 -18.84 13.50
N PHE A 67 -6.98 -18.69 14.63
CA PHE A 67 -7.29 -19.81 15.49
C PHE A 67 -8.38 -20.66 14.83
N GLU A 68 -8.04 -21.87 14.42
CA GLU A 68 -9.01 -22.85 13.92
C GLU A 68 -9.49 -23.75 15.07
N PRO A 69 -10.77 -23.65 15.49
CA PRO A 69 -11.32 -24.52 16.52
C PRO A 69 -11.43 -25.95 15.98
N GLY A 70 -10.46 -26.80 16.31
CA GLY A 70 -10.47 -28.23 15.99
C GLY A 70 -9.19 -28.80 15.36
N ALA A 71 -8.25 -27.96 14.93
CA ALA A 71 -6.93 -28.44 14.56
C ALA A 71 -6.17 -28.86 15.83
N ALA A 72 -5.75 -30.13 15.90
CA ALA A 72 -5.08 -30.73 17.05
C ALA A 72 -3.70 -30.10 17.32
N ASN A 73 -3.69 -28.88 17.85
CA ASN A 73 -2.48 -28.22 18.32
C ASN A 73 -2.09 -28.81 19.68
N GLY A 74 -1.27 -29.86 19.65
CA GLY A 74 -0.33 -30.23 20.71
C GLY A 74 -0.89 -30.51 22.12
N GLY A 75 -2.05 -31.16 22.23
CA GLY A 75 -2.66 -31.50 23.52
C GLY A 75 -1.82 -32.51 24.34
N ASN A 76 -1.61 -32.20 25.62
CA ASN A 76 -0.89 -33.05 26.57
C ASN A 76 -1.73 -34.31 26.87
N PHE A 77 -1.18 -35.50 26.59
CA PHE A 77 -1.86 -36.77 26.82
C PHE A 77 -1.92 -37.08 28.31
N ILE A 78 -3.12 -37.09 28.90
CA ILE A 78 -3.31 -37.48 30.30
C ILE A 78 -3.70 -38.96 30.32
N SER A 79 -2.78 -39.80 30.78
CA SER A 79 -2.98 -41.22 31.02
C SER A 79 -3.72 -41.43 32.35
N LEU A 80 -4.86 -42.14 32.33
CA LEU A 80 -5.52 -42.59 33.56
C LEU A 80 -5.05 -44.00 33.93
N PRO A 81 -4.94 -44.31 35.24
CA PRO A 81 -4.36 -45.57 35.74
C PRO A 81 -5.15 -46.85 35.39
N PHE A 82 -6.35 -46.73 34.80
CA PHE A 82 -7.20 -47.87 34.42
C PHE A 82 -7.25 -48.13 32.89
N GLY A 83 -6.23 -47.70 32.14
CA GLY A 83 -6.06 -48.13 30.74
C GLY A 83 -6.90 -47.37 29.72
N GLY A 84 -7.24 -46.11 30.00
CA GLY A 84 -7.83 -45.17 29.04
C GLY A 84 -7.20 -43.80 29.18
N GLY A 85 -6.70 -43.22 28.09
CA GLY A 85 -6.26 -41.82 28.04
C GLY A 85 -7.25 -41.02 27.21
N PHE A 86 -7.57 -39.80 27.65
CA PHE A 86 -8.33 -38.86 26.83
C PHE A 86 -7.38 -37.77 26.35
N TYR A 87 -7.41 -37.50 25.05
CA TYR A 87 -6.76 -36.33 24.49
C TYR A 87 -7.62 -35.12 24.86
N LEU A 88 -7.11 -34.22 25.73
CA LEU A 88 -7.59 -32.84 25.76
C LEU A 88 -7.08 -32.17 24.48
N GLY A 89 -7.71 -32.45 23.35
CA GLY A 89 -7.62 -31.58 22.17
C GLY A 89 -8.10 -30.21 22.59
N GLY A 90 -7.34 -29.15 22.27
CA GLY A 90 -7.51 -27.81 22.78
C GLY A 90 -8.95 -27.32 22.73
N ILE A 91 -9.64 -27.38 23.87
CA ILE A 91 -10.97 -26.80 24.00
C ILE A 91 -10.78 -25.28 23.89
N PRO A 92 -11.43 -24.58 22.95
CA PRO A 92 -11.20 -23.15 22.72
C PRO A 92 -11.33 -22.29 23.99
N GLN A 93 -12.18 -22.72 24.92
CA GLN A 93 -12.36 -22.09 26.22
C GLN A 93 -11.14 -22.18 27.15
N ILE A 94 -10.32 -23.24 27.05
CA ILE A 94 -9.06 -23.35 27.80
C ILE A 94 -8.02 -22.41 27.20
N ALA A 95 -7.90 -22.36 25.87
CA ALA A 95 -6.96 -21.46 25.19
C ALA A 95 -7.22 -19.99 25.57
N ALA A 96 -8.49 -19.57 25.58
CA ALA A 96 -8.91 -18.25 26.05
C ALA A 96 -8.56 -18.03 27.54
N LYS A 97 -8.91 -18.96 28.43
CA LYS A 97 -8.57 -18.82 29.86
C LYS A 97 -7.08 -18.81 30.16
N THR A 98 -6.26 -19.41 29.29
CA THR A 98 -4.79 -19.39 29.41
C THR A 98 -4.13 -18.17 28.75
N GLY A 99 -4.90 -17.26 28.14
CA GLY A 99 -4.37 -16.05 27.49
C GLY A 99 -3.62 -16.32 26.18
N LYS A 100 -3.78 -17.50 25.59
CA LYS A 100 -3.13 -17.90 24.31
C LYS A 100 -3.99 -17.61 23.08
N LEU A 101 -5.13 -16.94 23.28
CA LEU A 101 -6.08 -16.58 22.26
C LEU A 101 -6.19 -15.06 22.19
N PHE A 102 -6.21 -14.50 20.99
CA PHE A 102 -6.14 -13.06 20.74
C PHE A 102 -7.30 -12.63 19.84
N SER A 103 -7.91 -11.46 20.09
CA SER A 103 -9.04 -10.97 19.28
C SER A 103 -8.61 -10.09 18.11
N GLY A 104 -7.32 -9.81 17.98
CA GLY A 104 -6.77 -9.06 16.86
C GLY A 104 -5.39 -9.56 16.48
N VAL A 105 -4.90 -9.05 15.36
CA VAL A 105 -3.55 -9.25 14.87
C VAL A 105 -2.92 -7.90 14.63
N GLU A 106 -1.68 -7.76 15.08
CA GLU A 106 -0.79 -6.70 14.65
C GLU A 106 0.32 -7.32 13.79
N ARG A 107 0.63 -6.67 12.67
CA ARG A 107 1.85 -6.97 11.92
C ARG A 107 2.95 -6.06 12.44
N THR A 108 4.07 -6.66 12.84
CA THR A 108 5.23 -5.95 13.33
C THR A 108 6.42 -6.26 12.42
N GLY A 109 6.99 -5.20 11.85
CA GLY A 109 7.99 -5.29 10.79
C GLY A 109 7.38 -5.60 9.41
N GLY A 110 8.20 -5.54 8.37
CA GLY A 110 7.77 -5.72 6.97
C GLY A 110 7.17 -4.46 6.33
N PHE A 111 6.84 -4.56 5.05
CA PHE A 111 6.20 -3.50 4.27
C PHE A 111 4.68 -3.64 4.34
N ASP A 112 4.13 -3.40 5.51
CA ASP A 112 2.70 -3.50 5.80
C ASP A 112 1.91 -2.23 5.41
N ASP A 113 0.60 -2.26 5.59
CA ASP A 113 -0.26 -1.11 5.27
C ASP A 113 0.14 0.14 6.08
N ALA A 114 0.55 -0.03 7.34
CA ALA A 114 1.02 1.08 8.18
C ALA A 114 2.32 1.72 7.63
N PHE A 115 3.24 0.93 7.08
CA PHE A 115 4.42 1.44 6.39
C PHE A 115 4.03 2.31 5.18
N TYR A 116 3.11 1.83 4.33
CA TYR A 116 2.68 2.59 3.15
C TYR A 116 1.87 3.83 3.54
N ASP A 117 1.05 3.77 4.58
CA ASP A 117 0.34 4.93 5.13
C ASP A 117 1.30 6.01 5.64
N LYS A 118 2.38 5.62 6.32
CA LYS A 118 3.43 6.58 6.72
C LYS A 118 4.09 7.25 5.53
N ARG A 119 4.27 6.54 4.40
CA ARG A 119 4.80 7.14 3.16
C ARG A 119 3.85 8.17 2.58
N ARG A 120 2.55 7.87 2.55
CA ARG A 120 1.50 8.81 2.13
C ARG A 120 1.46 10.04 3.03
N GLN A 121 1.39 9.84 4.35
CA GLN A 121 1.35 10.92 5.33
C GLN A 121 2.57 11.82 5.21
N ALA A 122 3.77 11.24 5.10
CA ALA A 122 4.98 12.04 4.95
C ALA A 122 4.98 12.92 3.68
N TYR A 123 4.32 12.48 2.61
CA TYR A 123 4.11 13.32 1.42
C TYR A 123 3.11 14.45 1.68
N GLU A 124 1.98 14.15 2.33
CA GLU A 124 0.97 15.14 2.72
C GLU A 124 1.59 16.19 3.67
N ASP A 125 2.31 15.77 4.71
CA ASP A 125 2.99 16.64 5.68
C ASP A 125 4.04 17.55 5.02
N TYR A 126 4.65 17.08 3.92
CA TYR A 126 5.58 17.88 3.13
C TYR A 126 4.87 18.89 2.21
N ALA A 127 3.77 18.49 1.57
CA ALA A 127 3.11 19.26 0.51
C ALA A 127 2.06 20.25 1.03
N LEU A 128 1.27 19.87 2.04
CA LEU A 128 0.17 20.68 2.56
C LEU A 128 0.65 22.05 3.08
N PRO A 129 1.74 22.19 3.87
CA PRO A 129 2.18 23.49 4.34
C PRO A 129 2.58 24.45 3.21
N GLN A 130 3.06 23.92 2.08
CA GLN A 130 3.41 24.72 0.90
C GLN A 130 2.16 25.20 0.16
N LEU A 131 1.11 24.37 0.12
CA LEU A 131 -0.20 24.76 -0.42
C LEU A 131 -0.83 25.85 0.44
N ASP A 132 -0.83 25.68 1.76
CA ASP A 132 -1.38 26.65 2.72
C ASP A 132 -0.72 28.02 2.57
N GLN A 133 0.62 28.07 2.54
CA GLN A 133 1.36 29.32 2.32
C GLN A 133 1.04 29.98 0.98
N SER A 134 0.83 29.18 -0.07
CA SER A 134 0.46 29.69 -1.39
C SER A 134 -0.95 30.26 -1.37
N TYR A 135 -1.89 29.60 -0.68
CA TYR A 135 -3.26 30.07 -0.52
C TYR A 135 -3.34 31.37 0.27
N ASP A 136 -2.64 31.49 1.41
CA ASP A 136 -2.63 32.70 2.22
C ASP A 136 -2.11 33.91 1.42
N ARG A 137 -1.00 33.72 0.69
CA ARG A 137 -0.47 34.76 -0.20
C ARG A 137 -1.48 35.16 -1.28
N SER A 138 -2.11 34.16 -1.89
CA SER A 138 -3.10 34.38 -2.96
C SER A 138 -4.32 35.14 -2.47
N LYS A 139 -4.76 34.84 -1.24
CA LYS A 139 -5.87 35.52 -0.58
C LYS A 139 -5.52 36.98 -0.28
N ASP A 140 -4.33 37.26 0.24
CA ASP A 140 -3.86 38.62 0.48
C ASP A 140 -3.81 39.43 -0.82
N GLU A 141 -3.23 38.86 -1.88
CA GLU A 141 -3.16 39.50 -3.21
C GLU A 141 -4.55 39.80 -3.78
N LEU A 142 -5.49 38.85 -3.65
CA LEU A 142 -6.87 39.02 -4.05
C LEU A 142 -7.54 40.17 -3.27
N ILE A 143 -7.38 40.21 -1.95
CA ILE A 143 -7.92 41.28 -1.10
C ILE A 143 -7.35 42.63 -1.54
N TYR A 144 -6.03 42.76 -1.74
CA TYR A 144 -5.43 44.00 -2.23
C TYR A 144 -5.93 44.40 -3.63
N ALA A 145 -6.17 43.44 -4.53
CA ALA A 145 -6.72 43.71 -5.85
C ALA A 145 -8.19 44.19 -5.79
N LEU A 146 -8.99 43.60 -4.90
CA LEU A 146 -10.40 43.95 -4.68
C LEU A 146 -10.55 45.31 -3.98
N ASP A 147 -9.68 45.61 -3.02
CA ASP A 147 -9.62 46.89 -2.32
C ASP A 147 -9.22 48.02 -3.29
N ARG A 148 -8.13 47.84 -4.05
CA ARG A 148 -7.70 48.81 -5.09
C ARG A 148 -8.74 49.02 -6.19
N SER A 149 -9.66 48.08 -6.39
CA SER A 149 -10.75 48.23 -7.35
C SER A 149 -12.05 48.74 -6.73
N GLY A 150 -12.09 48.97 -5.41
CA GLY A 150 -13.21 49.58 -4.69
C GLY A 150 -14.42 48.65 -4.52
N ILE A 151 -14.27 47.35 -4.79
CA ILE A 151 -15.37 46.37 -4.78
C ILE A 151 -15.22 45.33 -3.66
N LEU A 152 -14.33 45.57 -2.69
CA LEU A 152 -14.04 44.64 -1.60
C LEU A 152 -15.28 44.15 -0.82
N GLN A 153 -16.26 45.02 -0.64
CA GLN A 153 -17.51 44.74 0.10
C GLN A 153 -18.65 44.22 -0.80
N SER A 154 -18.37 43.92 -2.07
CA SER A 154 -19.39 43.47 -3.03
C SER A 154 -19.62 41.97 -3.01
N GLY A 155 -20.77 41.52 -3.54
CA GLY A 155 -21.02 40.10 -3.80
C GLY A 155 -20.01 39.48 -4.79
N ALA A 156 -19.42 40.29 -5.67
CA ALA A 156 -18.35 39.86 -6.57
C ALA A 156 -17.09 39.46 -5.79
N ALA A 157 -16.70 40.24 -4.78
CA ALA A 157 -15.58 39.92 -3.89
C ALA A 157 -15.85 38.64 -3.09
N GLN A 158 -17.08 38.44 -2.59
CA GLN A 158 -17.47 37.23 -1.88
C GLN A 158 -17.33 35.99 -2.79
N LYS A 159 -17.83 36.09 -4.03
CA LYS A 159 -17.73 35.01 -5.01
C LYS A 159 -16.29 34.66 -5.34
N LYS A 160 -15.40 35.65 -5.47
CA LYS A 160 -13.97 35.41 -5.75
C LYS A 160 -13.25 34.73 -4.59
N ASN A 161 -13.58 35.09 -3.35
CA ASN A 161 -13.05 34.39 -2.18
C ASN A 161 -13.56 32.94 -2.08
N ALA A 162 -14.83 32.69 -2.44
CA ALA A 162 -15.38 31.34 -2.54
C ALA A 162 -14.66 30.53 -3.62
N GLU A 163 -14.49 31.08 -4.83
CA GLU A 163 -13.75 30.44 -5.93
C GLU A 163 -12.30 30.08 -5.52
N LEU A 164 -11.61 30.97 -4.81
CA LEU A 164 -10.25 30.71 -4.31
C LEU A 164 -10.22 29.58 -3.28
N SER A 165 -11.23 29.52 -2.40
CA SER A 165 -11.33 28.48 -1.37
C SER A 165 -11.67 27.12 -1.98
N ASP A 166 -12.59 27.09 -2.95
CA ASP A 166 -12.91 25.86 -3.71
C ASP A 166 -11.67 25.32 -4.43
N GLU A 167 -10.82 26.20 -4.99
CA GLU A 167 -9.60 25.80 -5.67
C GLU A 167 -8.56 25.23 -4.70
N PHE A 168 -8.41 25.86 -3.53
CA PHE A 168 -7.57 25.33 -2.45
C PHE A 168 -8.01 23.93 -2.02
N ASP A 169 -9.31 23.71 -1.82
CA ASP A 169 -9.85 22.41 -1.43
C ASP A 169 -9.59 21.34 -2.50
N LYS A 170 -9.72 21.67 -3.79
CA LYS A 170 -9.36 20.75 -4.89
C LYS A 170 -7.89 20.37 -4.85
N HIS A 171 -6.99 21.35 -4.70
CA HIS A 171 -5.56 21.07 -4.64
C HIS A 171 -5.16 20.26 -3.40
N ARG A 172 -5.86 20.45 -2.27
CA ARG A 172 -5.68 19.62 -1.09
C ARG A 172 -6.07 18.16 -1.36
N LEU A 173 -7.16 17.93 -2.10
CA LEU A 173 -7.54 16.59 -2.55
C LEU A 173 -6.52 16.00 -3.52
N ASP A 174 -5.98 16.79 -4.46
CA ASP A 174 -4.94 16.33 -5.37
C ASP A 174 -3.66 15.92 -4.63
N ILE A 175 -3.28 16.62 -3.57
CA ILE A 175 -2.17 16.21 -2.68
C ILE A 175 -2.47 14.86 -2.04
N ALA A 176 -3.67 14.66 -1.48
CA ALA A 176 -4.05 13.39 -0.87
C ALA A 176 -4.04 12.25 -1.89
N ASN A 177 -4.57 12.48 -3.10
CA ASN A 177 -4.53 11.53 -4.21
C ASN A 177 -3.09 11.19 -4.61
N LYS A 178 -2.20 12.19 -4.65
CA LYS A 178 -0.78 11.95 -4.95
C LYS A 178 -0.07 11.20 -3.84
N GLY A 179 -0.44 11.44 -2.58
CA GLY A 179 0.01 10.64 -1.44
C GLY A 179 -0.38 9.16 -1.56
N LEU A 180 -1.61 8.88 -2.03
CA LEU A 180 -2.04 7.51 -2.33
C LEU A 180 -1.24 6.88 -3.48
N GLU A 181 -0.93 7.65 -4.53
CA GLU A 181 -0.06 7.20 -5.62
C GLU A 181 1.33 6.84 -5.11
N VAL A 182 1.94 7.68 -4.25
CA VAL A 182 3.24 7.41 -3.62
C VAL A 182 3.21 6.10 -2.83
N ALA A 183 2.15 5.84 -2.06
CA ALA A 183 1.98 4.59 -1.33
C ALA A 183 1.89 3.38 -2.28
N ASN A 184 1.12 3.49 -3.36
CA ASN A 184 0.96 2.42 -4.35
C ASN A 184 2.24 2.15 -5.13
N ASP A 185 2.97 3.19 -5.54
CA ASP A 185 4.27 3.07 -6.21
C ASP A 185 5.30 2.40 -5.30
N THR A 186 5.29 2.76 -4.02
CA THR A 186 6.17 2.13 -3.02
C THR A 186 5.83 0.65 -2.90
N ARG A 187 4.54 0.30 -2.83
CA ARG A 187 4.09 -1.10 -2.79
C ARG A 187 4.51 -1.86 -4.05
N ALA A 188 4.33 -1.26 -5.23
CA ALA A 188 4.77 -1.87 -6.49
C ALA A 188 6.30 -2.09 -6.52
N ASN A 189 7.09 -1.14 -6.00
CA ASN A 189 8.54 -1.27 -5.91
C ASN A 189 8.96 -2.44 -4.99
N VAL A 190 8.36 -2.52 -3.80
CA VAL A 190 8.59 -3.63 -2.86
C VAL A 190 8.31 -4.98 -3.53
N GLU A 191 7.19 -5.10 -4.24
CA GLU A 191 6.83 -6.35 -4.93
C GLU A 191 7.72 -6.66 -6.14
N ASN A 192 8.17 -5.64 -6.88
CA ASN A 192 9.15 -5.84 -7.95
C ASN A 192 10.47 -6.39 -7.40
N VAL A 193 10.95 -5.85 -6.29
CA VAL A 193 12.17 -6.33 -5.62
C VAL A 193 11.99 -7.76 -5.13
N ARG A 194 10.85 -8.07 -4.50
CA ARG A 194 10.51 -9.42 -4.05
C ARG A 194 10.51 -10.42 -5.22
N SER A 195 9.84 -10.06 -6.32
CA SER A 195 9.76 -10.88 -7.54
C SER A 195 11.14 -11.16 -8.16
N ASN A 196 12.02 -10.16 -8.20
CA ASN A 196 13.39 -10.31 -8.68
C ASN A 196 14.20 -11.29 -7.83
N LEU A 197 14.05 -11.23 -6.50
CA LEU A 197 14.71 -12.16 -5.57
C LEU A 197 14.18 -13.59 -5.73
N VAL A 198 12.88 -13.76 -5.93
CA VAL A 198 12.28 -15.08 -6.20
C VAL A 198 12.80 -15.65 -7.53
N THR A 199 12.89 -14.83 -8.57
CA THR A 199 13.46 -15.24 -9.86
C THR A 199 14.93 -15.67 -9.72
N GLN A 200 15.73 -14.91 -8.96
CA GLN A 200 17.12 -15.25 -8.66
C GLN A 200 17.23 -16.58 -7.87
N LEU A 201 16.34 -16.80 -6.90
CA LEU A 201 16.29 -18.04 -6.13
C LEU A 201 15.90 -19.23 -7.01
N GLN A 202 14.94 -19.09 -7.92
CA GLN A 202 14.54 -20.19 -8.82
C GLN A 202 15.67 -20.59 -9.79
N ALA A 203 16.45 -19.61 -10.23
CA ALA A 203 17.60 -19.83 -11.10
C ALA A 203 18.77 -20.51 -10.37
N THR A 204 19.09 -20.06 -9.16
CA THR A 204 20.29 -20.51 -8.41
C THR A 204 20.01 -21.71 -7.50
N GLY A 205 18.79 -21.84 -6.98
CA GLY A 205 18.43 -22.82 -5.96
C GLY A 205 19.12 -22.61 -4.61
N ASP A 206 19.74 -21.44 -4.39
CA ASP A 206 20.46 -21.08 -3.16
C ASP A 206 19.57 -20.21 -2.27
N ASP A 207 19.00 -20.82 -1.24
CA ASP A 207 18.09 -20.19 -0.29
C ASP A 207 18.80 -19.21 0.65
N GLN A 208 20.05 -19.48 1.02
CA GLN A 208 20.81 -18.65 1.96
C GLN A 208 21.25 -17.35 1.31
N ALA A 209 21.80 -17.42 0.09
CA ALA A 209 22.19 -16.23 -0.66
C ALA A 209 20.98 -15.34 -0.97
N ALA A 210 19.84 -15.94 -1.35
CA ALA A 210 18.61 -15.21 -1.62
C ALA A 210 18.05 -14.53 -0.36
N ALA A 211 18.06 -15.20 0.79
CA ALA A 211 17.63 -14.60 2.06
C ALA A 211 18.52 -13.42 2.46
N GLN A 212 19.84 -13.53 2.33
CA GLN A 212 20.75 -12.42 2.61
C GLN A 212 20.55 -11.24 1.65
N ALA A 213 20.28 -11.51 0.37
CA ALA A 213 19.94 -10.48 -0.60
C ALA A 213 18.62 -9.78 -0.24
N ALA A 214 17.61 -10.53 0.19
CA ALA A 214 16.35 -10.01 0.66
C ALA A 214 16.51 -9.07 1.86
N VAL A 215 17.32 -9.44 2.86
CA VAL A 215 17.62 -8.56 4.02
C VAL A 215 18.21 -7.22 3.56
N ARG A 216 19.21 -7.25 2.67
CA ARG A 216 19.84 -6.01 2.17
C ARG A 216 18.86 -5.13 1.39
N GLN A 217 18.03 -5.74 0.54
CA GLN A 217 17.05 -4.99 -0.23
C GLN A 217 15.94 -4.41 0.65
N ALA A 218 15.46 -5.17 1.64
CA ALA A 218 14.50 -4.67 2.61
C ALA A 218 15.06 -3.48 3.41
N GLN A 219 16.34 -3.53 3.80
CA GLN A 219 17.00 -2.40 4.46
C GLN A 219 17.04 -1.14 3.57
N ASN A 220 17.30 -1.29 2.26
CA ASN A 220 17.32 -0.17 1.33
C ASN A 220 15.92 0.43 1.13
N LEU A 221 14.89 -0.39 0.99
CA LEU A 221 13.50 0.05 0.81
C LEU A 221 12.93 0.76 2.05
N ASN A 222 13.49 0.49 3.23
CA ASN A 222 13.10 1.17 4.45
C ASN A 222 13.66 2.60 4.56
N GLN A 223 14.59 3.00 3.70
CA GLN A 223 15.13 4.37 3.71
C GLN A 223 14.08 5.37 3.19
N PRO A 224 13.95 6.56 3.81
CA PRO A 224 13.14 7.64 3.26
C PRO A 224 13.64 8.10 1.89
N ALA A 225 12.87 7.83 0.84
CA ALA A 225 13.09 8.46 -0.45
C ALA A 225 12.71 9.94 -0.35
N GLY A 226 13.50 10.82 -0.97
CA GLY A 226 13.14 12.23 -1.12
C GLY A 226 11.91 12.38 -2.02
N PHE A 227 11.02 13.31 -1.70
CA PHE A 227 9.82 13.57 -2.51
C PHE A 227 10.18 14.31 -3.79
N SER A 228 9.55 13.93 -4.92
CA SER A 228 9.69 14.65 -6.18
C SER A 228 9.17 16.09 -6.04
N PRO A 229 9.77 17.08 -6.75
CA PRO A 229 9.36 18.48 -6.65
C PRO A 229 7.88 18.67 -7.03
N LEU A 230 7.14 19.38 -6.18
CA LEU A 230 5.72 19.67 -6.35
C LEU A 230 5.41 20.71 -7.45
N GLY A 231 6.40 21.03 -8.30
CA GLY A 231 6.36 22.13 -9.26
C GLY A 231 5.17 22.08 -10.20
N GLN A 232 4.78 20.89 -10.67
CA GLN A 232 3.63 20.73 -11.56
C GLN A 232 2.29 20.98 -10.85
N LEU A 233 2.17 20.54 -9.59
CA LEU A 233 0.96 20.67 -8.79
C LEU A 233 0.72 22.14 -8.40
N PHE A 234 1.77 22.82 -7.94
CA PHE A 234 1.68 24.22 -7.54
C PHE A 234 1.62 25.18 -8.74
N ALA A 235 2.17 24.82 -9.90
CA ALA A 235 1.94 25.57 -11.12
C ALA A 235 0.44 25.62 -11.47
N GLY A 236 -0.27 24.50 -11.33
CA GLY A 236 -1.72 24.45 -11.53
C GLY A 236 -2.48 25.40 -10.60
N PHE A 237 -2.14 25.38 -9.30
CA PHE A 237 -2.75 26.29 -8.33
C PHE A 237 -2.48 27.76 -8.66
N ALA A 238 -1.21 28.10 -8.95
CA ALA A 238 -0.82 29.45 -9.31
C ALA A 238 -1.54 29.95 -10.58
N ASP A 239 -1.72 29.09 -11.58
CA ASP A 239 -2.48 29.41 -12.79
C ASP A 239 -3.96 29.67 -12.50
N SER A 240 -4.58 28.86 -11.62
CA SER A 240 -5.96 29.06 -11.21
C SER A 240 -6.15 30.36 -10.42
N VAL A 241 -5.26 30.65 -9.47
CA VAL A 241 -5.26 31.91 -8.70
C VAL A 241 -5.06 33.12 -9.62
N SER A 242 -4.11 33.05 -10.55
CA SER A 242 -3.85 34.12 -11.51
C SER A 242 -5.11 34.48 -12.30
N ARG A 243 -5.92 33.48 -12.70
CA ARG A 243 -7.20 33.70 -13.37
C ARG A 243 -8.26 34.34 -12.47
N ILE A 244 -8.28 33.99 -11.18
CA ILE A 244 -9.20 34.60 -10.21
C ILE A 244 -8.86 36.09 -10.03
N GLY A 245 -7.57 36.41 -9.83
CA GLY A 245 -7.07 37.78 -9.66
C GLY A 245 -7.21 38.65 -10.92
N SER A 246 -6.94 38.10 -12.10
CA SER A 246 -7.04 38.82 -13.39
C SER A 246 -8.47 39.25 -13.73
N ASN A 247 -9.47 38.55 -13.21
CA ASN A 247 -10.89 38.81 -13.43
C ASN A 247 -11.56 39.61 -12.30
N ALA A 248 -10.79 40.17 -11.35
CA ALA A 248 -11.35 40.88 -10.20
C ALA A 248 -12.29 42.05 -10.58
N ARG A 249 -12.08 42.71 -11.73
CA ARG A 249 -12.95 43.79 -12.22
C ARG A 249 -14.12 43.35 -13.11
N ASN A 250 -14.14 42.09 -13.54
CA ASN A 250 -15.19 41.56 -14.41
C ASN A 250 -16.18 40.73 -13.59
N ASP A 251 -17.28 41.37 -13.20
CA ASP A 251 -18.44 40.74 -12.54
C ASP A 251 -19.10 39.63 -13.41
N TYR A 252 -18.73 39.58 -14.68
CA TYR A 252 -19.30 38.74 -15.75
C TYR A 252 -18.32 37.77 -16.40
N SER A 253 -17.31 37.26 -15.69
CA SER A 253 -16.62 36.03 -16.13
C SER A 253 -16.90 34.89 -15.16
N GLY A 254 -18.14 34.39 -15.21
CA GLY A 254 -18.42 33.06 -14.70
C GLY A 254 -17.41 32.10 -15.29
N PHE A 255 -16.80 31.31 -14.42
CA PHE A 255 -15.97 30.17 -14.76
C PHE A 255 -16.62 29.42 -15.92
N ILE A 256 -16.09 29.56 -17.15
CA ILE A 256 -16.21 28.50 -18.14
C ILE A 256 -15.39 27.39 -17.51
N GLY A 257 -16.04 26.57 -16.69
CA GLY A 257 -15.52 25.29 -16.28
C GLY A 257 -15.06 24.56 -17.52
N GLY A 258 -14.02 23.76 -17.38
CA GLY A 258 -13.37 22.99 -18.44
C GLY A 258 -14.27 21.94 -19.12
N GLY A 259 -15.50 22.29 -19.50
CA GLY A 259 -16.15 21.73 -20.65
C GLY A 259 -15.41 22.21 -21.89
N ARG A 260 -14.61 21.33 -22.47
CA ARG A 260 -14.17 21.41 -23.86
C ARG A 260 -15.32 21.98 -24.71
N SER A 261 -15.14 23.17 -25.27
CA SER A 261 -16.04 23.69 -26.30
C SER A 261 -15.93 22.77 -27.51
N LEU A 262 -16.87 21.84 -27.65
CA LEU A 262 -17.02 20.93 -28.80
C LEU A 262 -17.64 21.63 -30.02
N PHE A 263 -17.94 22.93 -29.94
CA PHE A 263 -18.45 23.70 -31.06
C PHE A 263 -17.57 24.93 -31.27
N SER A 264 -16.57 24.72 -32.12
CA SER A 264 -15.91 25.79 -32.88
C SER A 264 -16.98 26.59 -33.63
N ASN A 265 -17.38 27.74 -33.09
CA ASN A 265 -18.08 28.75 -33.88
C ASN A 265 -17.03 29.62 -34.60
N GLY A 266 -16.37 28.99 -35.57
CA GLY A 266 -15.60 29.68 -36.59
C GLY A 266 -16.53 29.96 -37.77
N GLY A 267 -16.81 31.22 -38.06
CA GLY A 267 -17.61 31.56 -39.23
C GLY A 267 -18.17 32.97 -39.28
N GLY A 268 -17.31 33.98 -39.14
CA GLY A 268 -17.65 35.31 -39.65
C GLY A 268 -17.61 35.29 -41.18
N SER A 269 -18.76 35.48 -41.83
CA SER A 269 -18.80 36.12 -43.15
C SER A 269 -20.18 36.71 -43.39
N ALA A 270 -20.27 38.02 -43.19
CA ALA A 270 -21.42 38.84 -43.54
C ALA A 270 -21.52 38.94 -45.07
N ARG A 271 -22.64 38.49 -45.65
CA ARG A 271 -23.11 38.99 -46.94
C ARG A 271 -24.05 40.15 -46.66
N VAL A 272 -23.57 41.37 -46.88
CA VAL A 272 -24.41 42.56 -47.01
C VAL A 272 -25.03 42.52 -48.39
N VAL A 273 -26.37 42.56 -48.45
CA VAL A 273 -27.13 42.81 -49.67
C VAL A 273 -27.44 44.30 -49.70
N GLY A 274 -26.95 44.98 -50.75
CA GLY A 274 -27.19 46.37 -51.10
C GLY A 274 -26.63 46.61 -52.49
#